data_AF-A0ABD0RVB8-F1
#
_entry.id   AF-A0ABD0RVB8-F1
#
_cell.length_a   1.000
_cell.length_b   1.000
_cell.length_c   1.000
_cell.angle_alpha   90.00
_cell.angle_beta   90.00
_cell.angle_gamma   90.00
#
_symmetry.space_group_name_H-M   'P 1'
#
loop_
_entity.id
_entity.type
_entity.pdbx_description
1 polymer ?
#
loop_
_entity_poly.entity_id
_entity_poly.type
_entity_poly.pdbx_seq_one_letter_code
_entity_poly.pdbx_strand_id
1 'polypeptide(L)'
;MTVFVTALLSVFTASVVCGFNPFDCSDVYKSGQTVSGIYSIYPAGDVPLWVYCQMISDGKDEDNGGWTRRMDGSINFYQPWEKYKKGFGATEGEYWLGNNS
;
A
#
# COMPACT_ATOMS: atom_id res chain seq x y z
N MET A 1 -27.43 4.60 42.78
CA MET A 1 -27.80 4.74 41.34
C MET A 1 -26.74 5.48 40.51
N THR A 2 -25.45 5.41 40.87
CA THR A 2 -24.38 6.12 40.14
C THR A 2 -23.13 5.27 39.87
N VAL A 3 -22.97 4.12 40.52
CA VAL A 3 -21.76 3.29 40.41
C VAL A 3 -21.74 2.38 39.16
N PHE A 4 -22.91 2.08 38.57
CA PHE A 4 -23.03 1.22 37.39
C PHE A 4 -22.85 1.98 36.06
N VAL A 5 -23.03 3.31 36.04
CA VAL A 5 -22.92 4.12 34.82
C VAL A 5 -21.45 4.41 34.49
N THR A 6 -20.58 4.52 35.50
CA THR A 6 -19.15 4.76 35.32
C THR A 6 -18.39 3.54 34.76
N ALA A 7 -18.94 2.32 34.90
CA ALA A 7 -18.35 1.10 34.35
C ALA A 7 -18.63 0.90 32.85
N LEU A 8 -19.64 1.59 32.30
CA LEU A 8 -20.01 1.47 30.88
C LEU A 8 -19.31 2.49 29.97
N LEU A 9 -18.67 3.52 30.54
CA LEU A 9 -17.98 4.58 29.78
C LEU A 9 -16.46 4.40 29.72
N SER A 10 -15.88 3.42 30.40
CA SER A 10 -14.41 3.17 30.42
C SER A 10 -13.95 2.22 29.31
N VAL A 11 -14.51 2.38 28.11
CA VAL A 11 -13.96 1.80 26.88
C VAL A 11 -13.79 2.93 25.87
N PHE A 12 -13.15 4.03 26.29
CA PHE A 12 -12.23 4.70 25.38
C PHE A 12 -11.03 3.76 25.27
N THR A 13 -11.15 2.70 24.46
CA THR A 13 -9.95 2.01 23.99
C THR A 13 -9.11 3.10 23.39
N ALA A 14 -7.96 3.37 24.01
CA ALA A 14 -6.89 4.08 23.35
C ALA A 14 -6.75 3.38 22.01
N SER A 15 -7.22 4.02 20.95
CA SER A 15 -6.90 3.60 19.60
C SER A 15 -5.38 3.67 19.59
N VAL A 16 -4.73 2.52 19.74
CA VAL A 16 -3.35 2.37 19.35
C VAL A 16 -3.38 2.49 17.83
N VAL A 17 -3.52 3.73 17.35
CA VAL A 17 -3.01 4.12 16.05
C VAL A 17 -1.50 4.21 16.27
N CYS A 18 -0.87 3.04 16.45
CA CYS A 18 0.47 2.88 15.95
C CYS A 18 0.36 3.25 14.48
N GLY A 19 1.09 4.27 14.04
CA GLY A 19 1.07 4.72 12.66
C GLY A 19 1.30 3.51 11.75
N PHE A 20 0.22 3.04 11.13
CA PHE A 20 0.28 1.91 10.23
C PHE A 20 0.81 2.45 8.91
N ASN A 21 2.13 2.34 8.75
CA ASN A 21 2.86 2.69 7.55
C ASN A 21 3.24 1.39 6.84
N PRO A 22 2.35 0.80 6.01
CA PRO A 22 2.62 -0.45 5.33
C PRO A 22 3.83 -0.29 4.41
N PHE A 23 4.81 -1.19 4.49
CA PHE A 23 5.99 -1.14 3.62
C PHE A 23 5.63 -1.54 2.18
N ASP A 24 4.73 -2.51 2.04
CA ASP A 24 4.26 -3.05 0.77
C ASP A 24 2.76 -3.44 0.82
N CYS A 25 2.26 -3.96 -0.30
CA CYS A 25 0.88 -4.43 -0.41
C CYS A 25 0.54 -5.63 0.49
N SER A 26 1.53 -6.41 0.92
CA SER A 26 1.32 -7.53 1.84
C SER A 26 0.95 -7.02 3.24
N ASP A 27 1.58 -5.91 3.68
CA ASP A 27 1.22 -5.26 4.93
C ASP A 27 -0.20 -4.70 4.86
N VAL A 28 -0.55 -4.05 3.75
CA VAL A 28 -1.91 -3.56 3.48
C VAL A 28 -2.91 -4.72 3.60
N TYR A 29 -2.63 -5.87 2.97
CA TYR A 29 -3.49 -7.06 3.08
C TYR A 29 -3.64 -7.56 4.52
N LYS A 30 -2.52 -7.69 5.26
CA LYS A 30 -2.50 -8.14 6.67
C LYS A 30 -3.25 -7.19 7.61
N SER A 31 -3.41 -5.92 7.24
CA SER A 31 -4.24 -4.95 7.97
C SER A 31 -5.76 -5.18 7.82
N GLY A 32 -6.16 -6.18 7.01
CA GLY A 32 -7.55 -6.53 6.74
C GLY A 32 -8.10 -5.94 5.43
N GLN A 33 -7.29 -5.23 4.65
CA GLN A 33 -7.67 -4.71 3.34
C GLN A 33 -7.53 -5.81 2.28
N THR A 34 -8.64 -6.48 1.95
CA THR A 34 -8.64 -7.63 1.04
C THR A 34 -9.16 -7.32 -0.37
N VAL A 35 -9.49 -6.04 -0.64
CA VAL A 35 -10.01 -5.60 -1.94
C VAL A 35 -8.87 -5.04 -2.78
N SER A 36 -8.77 -5.45 -4.05
CA SER A 36 -7.78 -4.87 -4.97
C SER A 36 -8.07 -3.39 -5.23
N GLY A 37 -7.05 -2.54 -5.19
CA GLY A 37 -7.25 -1.09 -5.27
C GLY A 37 -5.96 -0.28 -5.16
N ILE A 38 -6.08 1.04 -5.20
CA ILE A 38 -4.94 1.95 -4.97
C ILE A 38 -4.80 2.20 -3.47
N TYR A 39 -3.61 1.96 -2.94
CA TYR A 39 -3.25 2.13 -1.53
C TYR A 39 -1.97 2.95 -1.40
N SER A 40 -1.77 3.58 -0.24
CA SER A 40 -0.51 4.21 0.12
C SER A 40 0.38 3.22 0.89
N ILE A 41 1.63 3.12 0.45
CA ILE A 41 2.71 2.38 1.12
C ILE A 41 3.87 3.33 1.46
N TYR A 42 4.74 2.93 2.39
CA TYR A 42 5.81 3.75 2.94
C TYR A 42 7.16 3.00 2.90
N PRO A 43 7.64 2.57 1.72
CA PRO A 43 8.91 1.84 1.63
C PRO A 43 10.12 2.67 2.11
N ALA A 44 10.05 4.00 1.95
CA ALA A 44 11.08 4.95 2.42
C ALA A 44 10.78 5.57 3.80
N GLY A 45 9.84 4.99 4.57
CA GLY A 45 9.51 5.42 5.93
C GLY A 45 8.43 6.51 6.02
N ASP A 46 8.77 7.75 5.65
CA ASP A 46 7.89 8.91 5.90
C ASP A 46 7.17 9.42 4.65
N VAL A 47 7.62 9.01 3.46
CA VAL A 47 7.05 9.47 2.18
C VAL A 47 6.07 8.41 1.67
N PRO A 48 4.76 8.74 1.55
CA PRO A 48 3.79 7.83 0.98
C PRO A 48 3.97 7.68 -0.52
N LEU A 49 3.96 6.44 -0.98
CA LEU A 49 3.93 6.05 -2.38
C LEU A 49 2.59 5.40 -2.67
N TRP A 50 1.83 5.96 -3.61
CA TRP A 50 0.57 5.38 -4.03
C TRP A 50 0.85 4.27 -5.04
N VAL A 51 0.29 3.09 -4.81
CA VAL A 51 0.46 1.90 -5.67
C VAL A 51 -0.85 1.18 -5.82
N TYR A 52 -1.04 0.48 -6.94
CA TYR A 52 -2.15 -0.45 -7.06
C TYR A 52 -1.77 -1.79 -6.45
N CYS A 53 -2.44 -2.18 -5.37
CA CYS A 53 -2.29 -3.49 -4.76
C CYS A 53 -3.35 -4.44 -5.31
N GLN A 54 -2.88 -5.52 -5.94
CA GLN A 54 -3.72 -6.63 -6.32
C GLN A 54 -3.86 -7.57 -5.12
N MET A 55 -4.99 -7.49 -4.42
CA MET A 55 -5.30 -8.38 -3.32
C MET A 55 -5.88 -9.68 -3.87
N ILE A 56 -5.07 -10.75 -3.90
CA ILE A 56 -5.53 -12.07 -4.30
C ILE A 56 -6.10 -12.76 -3.06
N SER A 57 -7.33 -13.26 -3.17
CA SER A 57 -8.09 -13.84 -2.06
C SER A 57 -7.50 -15.16 -1.51
N ASP A 58 -6.51 -15.74 -2.19
CA ASP A 58 -5.78 -16.94 -1.75
C ASP A 58 -4.45 -16.63 -1.04
N GLY A 59 -4.13 -15.35 -0.81
CA GLY A 59 -3.01 -14.93 0.02
C GLY A 59 -1.65 -15.36 -0.51
N LYS A 60 -1.52 -15.64 -1.82
CA LYS A 60 -0.23 -15.99 -2.38
C LYS A 60 0.60 -14.74 -2.57
N ASP A 61 1.73 -14.70 -1.85
CA ASP A 61 2.75 -13.67 -1.84
C ASP A 61 3.52 -13.52 -3.18
N GLU A 62 2.87 -13.79 -4.32
CA GLU A 62 3.58 -13.89 -5.62
C GLU A 62 4.15 -12.53 -6.05
N ASP A 63 3.58 -11.45 -5.54
CA ASP A 63 3.93 -10.04 -5.75
C ASP A 63 5.20 -9.50 -5.04
N ASN A 64 6.20 -10.32 -4.73
CA ASN A 64 7.28 -9.92 -3.81
C ASN A 64 8.42 -9.09 -4.46
N GLY A 65 8.16 -8.36 -5.56
CA GLY A 65 9.21 -7.58 -6.21
C GLY A 65 8.74 -6.62 -7.29
N GLY A 66 9.08 -5.34 -7.11
CA GLY A 66 9.21 -4.33 -8.17
C GLY A 66 8.07 -4.31 -9.19
N TRP A 67 6.88 -3.94 -8.74
CA TRP A 67 5.66 -3.99 -9.55
C TRP A 67 5.75 -3.16 -10.85
N THR A 68 5.47 -3.81 -11.97
CA THR A 68 5.12 -3.17 -13.24
C THR A 68 3.69 -3.50 -13.60
N ARG A 69 2.81 -2.50 -13.66
CA ARG A 69 1.47 -2.72 -14.20
C ARG A 69 1.49 -2.47 -15.69
N ARG A 70 1.26 -3.52 -16.47
CA ARG A 70 1.00 -3.45 -17.92
C ARG A 70 -0.48 -3.69 -18.14
N MET A 71 -1.15 -2.78 -18.81
CA MET A 71 -2.59 -2.89 -19.07
C MET A 71 -2.92 -2.79 -20.56
N ASP A 72 -2.21 -1.95 -21.32
CA ASP A 72 -2.59 -1.63 -22.70
C ASP A 72 -1.41 -1.25 -23.61
N GLY A 73 -0.19 -1.14 -23.07
CA GLY A 73 0.99 -0.68 -23.81
C GLY A 73 0.99 0.82 -24.11
N SER A 74 0.13 1.60 -23.45
CA SER A 74 0.04 3.06 -23.62
C SER A 74 1.31 3.78 -23.18
N ILE A 75 2.10 3.19 -22.27
CA ILE A 75 3.36 3.75 -21.84
C ILE A 75 4.52 3.03 -22.52
N ASN A 76 5.42 3.82 -23.11
CA ASN A 76 6.68 3.31 -23.61
C ASN A 76 7.60 2.98 -22.43
N PHE A 77 7.93 1.71 -22.26
CA PHE A 77 8.87 1.27 -21.23
C PHE A 77 10.32 1.25 -21.73
N TYR A 78 10.57 1.46 -23.03
CA TYR A 78 11.94 1.69 -23.52
C TYR A 78 12.40 3.09 -23.09
N GLN A 79 12.79 3.20 -21.83
CA GLN A 79 13.19 4.43 -21.16
C GLN A 79 14.69 4.37 -20.80
N PRO A 80 15.37 5.52 -20.71
CA PRO A 80 16.75 5.56 -20.22
C PRO A 80 16.83 5.11 -18.76
N TRP A 81 17.99 4.57 -18.35
CA TRP A 81 18.24 4.02 -17.02
C TRP A 81 17.86 4.95 -15.86
N GLU A 82 18.00 6.26 -16.04
CA GLU A 82 17.60 7.26 -15.04
C GLU A 82 16.11 7.22 -14.69
N LYS A 83 15.25 6.95 -15.67
CA LYS A 83 13.81 6.80 -15.47
C LYS A 83 13.50 5.52 -14.70
N TYR A 84 14.22 4.44 -15.00
CA TYR A 84 14.12 3.19 -14.22
C TYR A 84 14.60 3.33 -12.78
N LYS A 85 15.54 4.23 -12.49
CA LYS A 85 15.90 4.54 -11.09
C LYS A 85 14.80 5.31 -10.36
N LYS A 86 14.20 6.31 -11.02
CA LYS A 86 13.25 7.25 -10.40
C LYS A 86 11.79 6.78 -10.39
N GLY A 87 11.42 5.86 -11.29
CA GLY A 87 10.03 5.57 -11.58
C GLY A 87 9.44 6.45 -12.69
N PHE A 88 8.41 5.94 -13.36
CA PHE A 88 7.64 6.66 -14.39
C PHE A 88 6.25 6.03 -14.59
N GLY A 89 5.31 6.81 -15.13
CA GLY A 89 3.93 6.37 -15.35
C GLY A 89 2.97 6.84 -14.26
N ALA A 90 1.75 6.29 -14.24
CA ALA A 90 0.70 6.65 -13.31
C ALA A 90 0.02 5.39 -12.74
N THR A 91 -0.35 5.42 -11.46
CA THR A 91 -1.03 4.32 -10.77
C THR A 91 -2.38 3.96 -11.36
N GLU A 92 -3.04 4.94 -11.98
CA GLU A 92 -4.31 4.79 -12.70
C GLU A 92 -4.14 4.01 -14.02
N GLY A 93 -2.92 3.93 -14.55
CA GLY A 93 -2.55 3.29 -15.81
C GLY A 93 -1.37 2.33 -15.65
N GLU A 94 -0.42 2.41 -16.57
CA GLU A 94 0.86 1.70 -16.48
C GLU A 94 1.89 2.51 -15.69
N TYR A 95 2.76 1.86 -14.92
CA TYR A 95 3.84 2.52 -14.21
C TYR A 95 4.99 1.59 -13.84
N TRP A 96 6.14 2.20 -13.55
CA TRP A 96 7.35 1.63 -12.96
C TRP A 96 7.67 2.38 -11.66
N LEU A 97 7.87 1.66 -10.56
CA LEU A 97 8.09 2.27 -9.24
C LEU A 97 9.48 2.90 -9.06
N GLY A 98 10.51 2.31 -9.67
CA GLY A 98 11.89 2.78 -9.53
C GLY A 98 12.77 1.78 -8.78
N ASN A 99 13.99 1.53 -9.25
CA ASN A 99 14.93 0.60 -8.62
C ASN A 99 15.59 1.14 -7.34
N ASN A 100 15.56 2.46 -7.11
CA ASN A 100 16.07 3.08 -5.88
C ASN A 100 14.89 3.51 -4.99
N SER A 101 14.03 2.55 -4.65
CA SER A 101 12.99 2.72 -3.62
C SER A 101 13.55 2.38 -2.25
#